data_AF-A0A7W0VS51-F1
#
_entry.id   AF-A0A7W0VS51-F1
#
_cell.length_a   1.000
_cell.length_b   1.000
_cell.length_c   1.000
_cell.angle_alpha   90.00
_cell.angle_beta   90.00
_cell.angle_gamma   90.00
#
_symmetry.space_group_name_H-M   'P 1'
#
loop_
_entity.id
_entity.type
_entity.pdbx_description
1 polymer ?
#
loop_
_entity_poly.entity_id
_entity_poly.type
_entity_poly.pdbx_seq_one_letter_code
_entity_poly.pdbx_strand_id
1 'polypeptide(L)' 'RRRLRPILMTTATTCLGMLPIAMALGEGTEIQAPLARVVLGGMLISTLITLVLLPALYVLTDPKRLHIEPT' A
#
# COMPACT_ATOMS: atom_id res chain seq x y z
N ARG A 1 3.51 6.81 15.17
CA ARG A 1 2.22 6.10 15.43
C ARG A 1 0.98 6.70 14.74
N ARG A 2 1.04 7.82 14.01
CA ARG A 2 -0.13 8.46 13.37
C ARG A 2 -0.35 8.13 11.87
N ARG A 3 0.54 7.36 11.24
CA ARG A 3 0.53 7.06 9.78
C ARG A 3 -0.15 5.75 9.37
N LEU A 4 -0.38 4.81 10.31
CA LEU A 4 -1.00 3.51 10.02
C LEU A 4 -2.52 3.60 9.80
N ARG A 5 -3.18 4.59 10.43
CA ARG A 5 -4.62 4.87 10.24
C ARG A 5 -4.97 5.16 8.78
N PRO A 6 -4.25 6.07 8.08
CA PRO A 6 -4.45 6.32 6.66
C PRO A 6 -4.38 5.08 5.76
N ILE A 7 -3.41 4.18 6.01
CA ILE A 7 -3.20 2.98 5.17
C ILE A 7 -4.36 1.99 5.34
N LEU A 8 -4.77 1.74 6.58
CA LEU A 8 -5.92 0.88 6.88
C LEU A 8 -7.23 1.46 6.34
N MET A 9 -7.36 2.79 6.37
CA MET A 9 -8.54 3.49 5.85
C MET A 9 -8.64 3.36 4.32
N THR A 10 -7.54 3.54 3.58
CA THR A 10 -7.56 3.38 2.12
C THR A 10 -7.73 1.93 1.70
N THR A 11 -7.05 0.97 2.36
CA THR A 11 -7.25 -0.46 2.05
C THR A 11 -8.69 -0.90 2.32
N ALA A 12 -9.30 -0.47 3.42
CA ALA A 12 -10.70 -0.78 3.71
C ALA A 12 -11.65 -0.21 2.65
N THR A 13 -11.48 1.06 2.27
CA THR A 13 -12.30 1.69 1.22
C THR A 13 -12.13 1.02 -0.15
N THR A 14 -10.90 0.66 -0.54
CA THR A 14 -10.65 -0.05 -1.80
C THR A 14 -11.24 -1.46 -1.78
N CYS A 15 -11.10 -2.20 -0.68
CA CYS A 15 -11.71 -3.53 -0.53
C CYS A 15 -13.22 -3.46 -0.63
N LEU A 16 -13.88 -2.48 0.02
CA LEU A 16 -15.34 -2.30 -0.06
C LEU A 16 -15.80 -1.88 -1.46
N GLY A 17 -15.07 -0.98 -2.13
CA GLY A 17 -15.41 -0.51 -3.48
C GLY A 17 -15.16 -1.54 -4.58
N MET A 18 -14.17 -2.41 -4.43
CA MET A 18 -13.86 -3.49 -5.37
C MET A 18 -14.58 -4.80 -5.06
N LEU A 19 -15.19 -4.96 -3.88
CA LEU A 19 -15.94 -6.16 -3.49
C LEU A 19 -16.99 -6.60 -4.53
N PRO A 20 -17.86 -5.72 -5.08
CA PRO A 20 -18.86 -6.13 -6.07
C PRO A 20 -18.24 -6.51 -7.41
N ILE A 21 -17.13 -5.86 -7.80
CA ILE A 21 -16.38 -6.15 -9.04
C ILE A 21 -15.64 -7.48 -8.91
N ALA A 22 -15.10 -7.78 -7.74
CA ALA A 22 -14.40 -9.04 -7.44
C ALA A 22 -15.35 -10.25 -7.39
N MET A 23 -16.59 -10.04 -6.94
CA MET A 23 -17.64 -11.07 -6.99
C MET A 23 -18.19 -11.30 -8.41
N ALA A 24 -17.73 -10.55 -9.42
CA ALA A 24 -18.08 -10.76 -10.83
C ALA A 24 -19.60 -10.85 -11.09
N LEU A 25 -20.41 -10.12 -10.31
CA LEU A 25 -21.86 -10.02 -10.54
C LEU A 25 -22.13 -9.09 -11.72
N GLY A 26 -21.88 -9.57 -12.93
CA GLY A 26 -22.20 -8.85 -14.16
C GLY A 26 -21.51 -9.45 -15.39
N GLU A 27 -22.27 -9.64 -16.47
CA GLU A 27 -21.76 -10.01 -17.79
C GLU A 27 -20.74 -8.95 -18.26
N GLY A 28 -19.55 -9.37 -18.71
CA GLY A 28 -18.45 -8.47 -19.09
C GLY A 28 -17.41 -8.18 -17.99
N THR A 29 -17.51 -8.82 -16.81
CA THR A 29 -16.51 -8.72 -15.74
C THR A 29 -15.30 -9.65 -15.89
N GLU A 30 -15.28 -10.46 -16.96
CA GLU A 30 -14.21 -11.40 -17.31
C GLU A 30 -12.80 -10.77 -17.36
N ILE A 31 -12.70 -9.48 -17.71
CA ILE A 31 -11.43 -8.73 -17.69
C ILE A 31 -11.28 -7.89 -16.42
N GLN A 32 -12.37 -7.35 -15.87
CA GLN A 32 -12.30 -6.49 -14.68
C GLN A 32 -11.97 -7.25 -13.39
N ALA A 33 -12.45 -8.48 -13.24
CA ALA A 33 -12.17 -9.33 -12.08
C ALA A 33 -10.69 -9.72 -11.92
N PRO A 34 -9.94 -10.13 -12.97
CA PRO A 34 -8.50 -10.35 -12.87
C PRO A 34 -7.72 -9.03 -12.68
N LEU A 35 -8.12 -7.93 -13.33
CA LEU A 35 -7.48 -6.63 -13.14
C LEU A 35 -7.60 -6.14 -11.69
N ALA A 36 -8.78 -6.23 -11.07
CA ALA A 36 -9.00 -5.84 -9.68
C ALA A 36 -8.12 -6.65 -8.72
N ARG A 37 -7.98 -7.97 -8.95
CA ARG A 37 -7.09 -8.84 -8.16
C ARG A 37 -5.62 -8.43 -8.29
N VAL A 38 -5.15 -8.11 -9.49
CA VAL A 38 -3.76 -7.65 -9.72
C VAL A 38 -3.50 -6.32 -9.01
N VAL A 39 -4.43 -5.37 -9.09
CA VAL A 39 -4.28 -4.06 -8.43
C VAL A 39 -4.26 -4.21 -6.90
N LEU A 40 -5.18 -4.99 -6.32
CA LEU A 40 -5.19 -5.26 -4.88
C LEU A 40 -3.89 -5.90 -4.40
N GLY A 41 -3.40 -6.93 -5.12
CA GLY A 41 -2.12 -7.57 -4.81
C GLY A 41 -0.93 -6.59 -4.92
N GLY A 42 -0.90 -5.81 -6.00
CA GLY A 42 0.13 -4.80 -6.24
C GLY A 42 0.16 -3.71 -5.18
N MET A 43 -1.01 -3.23 -4.72
CA MET A 43 -1.10 -2.22 -3.66
C MET A 43 -0.63 -2.76 -2.31
N LEU A 44 -0.98 -4.01 -1.96
CA LEU A 44 -0.51 -4.67 -0.75
C LEU A 44 1.02 -4.83 -0.77
N ILE A 45 1.55 -5.37 -1.87
CA ILE A 45 2.99 -5.59 -2.04
C ILE A 45 3.76 -4.27 -2.07
N SER A 46 3.27 -3.26 -2.79
CA SER A 46 3.88 -1.92 -2.86
C SER A 46 3.91 -1.24 -1.48
N THR A 47 2.89 -1.44 -0.65
CA THR A 47 2.86 -0.91 0.72
C THR A 47 3.90 -1.59 1.60
N LEU A 48 4.00 -2.93 1.54
CA LEU A 48 5.01 -3.69 2.27
C LEU A 48 6.42 -3.33 1.81
N ILE A 49 6.64 -3.29 0.49
CA ILE A 49 7.90 -2.84 -0.11
C ILE A 49 8.20 -1.43 0.36
N THR A 50 7.28 -0.47 0.30
CA THR A 50 7.54 0.91 0.75
C THR A 50 7.91 0.95 2.23
N LEU A 51 7.25 0.17 3.09
CA LEU A 51 7.58 0.11 4.52
C LEU A 51 8.99 -0.43 4.81
N VAL A 52 9.54 -1.26 3.93
CA VAL A 52 10.88 -1.87 4.08
C VAL A 52 11.95 -1.12 3.27
N LEU A 53 11.60 -0.69 2.06
CA LEU A 53 12.41 0.08 1.13
C LEU A 53 12.70 1.46 1.69
N LEU A 54 11.72 2.14 2.31
CA LEU A 54 11.92 3.46 2.89
C LEU A 54 12.96 3.46 4.03
N PRO A 55 12.93 2.55 5.04
CA PRO A 55 13.99 2.46 6.04
C PRO A 55 15.29 1.91 5.47
N ALA A 56 15.26 0.96 4.51
CA ALA A 56 16.47 0.47 3.87
C ALA A 56 17.20 1.57 3.09
N LEU A 57 16.45 2.38 2.33
CA LEU A 57 16.95 3.58 1.68
C LEU A 57 17.42 4.58 2.70
N TYR A 58 16.69 4.81 3.81
CA TYR A 58 17.14 5.71 4.87
C TYR A 58 18.50 5.28 5.41
N VAL A 59 18.68 3.99 5.75
CA VAL A 59 19.95 3.43 6.23
C VAL A 59 21.07 3.53 5.19
N LEU A 60 20.76 3.31 3.91
CA LEU A 60 21.75 3.33 2.83
C LEU A 60 22.14 4.76 2.41
N THR A 61 21.17 5.67 2.46
CA THR A 61 21.38 7.08 2.16
C THR A 61 21.81 7.87 3.38
N ASP A 62 21.72 7.32 4.60
CA ASP A 62 22.15 7.92 5.88
C ASP A 62 23.63 8.30 5.77
N PRO A 63 23.94 9.55 5.42
CA PRO A 63 25.29 10.03 5.56
C PRO A 63 25.40 10.24 7.06
N LYS A 64 26.12 9.36 7.78
CA LYS A 64 26.53 9.61 9.18
C LYS A 64 26.69 11.12 9.37
N ARG A 65 25.78 11.79 10.09
CA ARG A 65 25.86 13.10 10.81
C ARG A 65 24.51 13.82 10.84
N LEU A 66 23.84 13.78 12.00
CA LEU A 66 23.33 14.94 12.75
C LEU A 66 22.74 14.40 14.07
N HIS A 67 23.52 14.14 15.12
CA HIS A 67 23.91 15.17 16.10
C HIS A 67 22.94 16.37 16.11
N ILE A 68 21.72 16.14 16.57
CA ILE A 68 20.83 17.17 17.11
C ILE A 68 20.44 16.72 18.53
N GLU A 69 21.41 16.75 19.43
CA GLU A 69 21.24 17.46 20.70
C GLU A 69 22.15 18.68 20.59
N PRO A 70 21.62 19.89 20.75
CA PRO A 70 21.76 20.52 22.06
C PRO A 70 20.49 21.24 22.55
N THR A 71 20.29 21.11 23.87
CA THR A 71 19.50 21.90 24.83
C THR A 71 17.98 21.85 24.77
#